data_AF-A0A1D6EM37-F1
#
_entry.id   AF-A0A1D6EM37-F1
#
_cell.length_a   1.000
_cell.length_b   1.000
_cell.length_c   1.000
_cell.angle_alpha   90.00
_cell.angle_beta   90.00
_cell.angle_gamma   90.00
#
_symmetry.space_group_name_H-M   'P 1'
#
loop_
_entity.id
_entity.type
_entity.pdbx_description
1 polymer ?
#
loop_
_entity_poly.entity_id
_entity_poly.type
_entity_poly.pdbx_seq_one_letter_code
_entity_poly.pdbx_strand_id
1 'polypeptide(L)'
;MAGDLHHYMRHSCIESKEPVHVQHLLVNGCGGAFLHPTHVFENFRVFYGNKYETKSTYPSYHDSSKIALGNILKFRRKNWQFDVIGGFVYFVLVFSMFPQCDSFHILHEDSWAGRINGFFTAMWNAVFEILERSYVSLGGVVTLLMVSFFFVPTKLSRRRRVLLGFLHAAAHLTSAVLLMLLMELAIEICIRNHLLATSGYHTLYEWYRKVESEHFPDPTGLRARLEHWTFGLYPACIKYLMSAFDIPEVMAVTRSTICKKGIESLPRGGAIIYYVCVFLYFWVLSTPVVSLVFGSYLYLCINWFHIHFDEAFSSLRIANYKAFTRLHIKKNGDLEVFTLAVDKVPKDWMLDPDWDMEPKQPFQMSYTRKFPSKWRAASGLDPINAVRIVDRFVIPRTPSSPTTPGGSVSSPTTPGGSVSSPTTPGGFMR
;
A
#
# COMPACT_ATOMS: atom_id res chain seq x y z
N MET A 1 -20.96 -2.21 23.19
CA MET A 1 -19.93 -1.35 22.57
C MET A 1 -18.92 -2.25 21.88
N ALA A 2 -18.50 -1.93 20.66
CA ALA A 2 -17.43 -2.63 19.96
C ALA A 2 -16.26 -1.67 19.70
N GLY A 3 -15.02 -2.17 19.68
CA GLY A 3 -13.80 -1.35 19.64
C GLY A 3 -12.74 -1.77 18.62
N ASP A 4 -12.92 -2.87 17.89
CA ASP A 4 -11.92 -3.36 16.92
C ASP A 4 -11.85 -2.47 15.66
N LEU A 5 -12.99 -1.87 15.29
CA LEU A 5 -13.04 -0.88 14.22
C LEU A 5 -12.65 0.50 14.74
N HIS A 6 -11.56 1.03 14.21
CA HIS A 6 -10.95 2.30 14.63
C HIS A 6 -11.65 3.54 14.04
N HIS A 7 -12.97 3.58 14.12
CA HIS A 7 -13.79 4.75 13.83
C HIS A 7 -14.83 4.92 14.95
N TYR A 8 -15.61 5.98 14.85
CA TYR A 8 -16.80 6.14 15.67
C TYR A 8 -18.06 6.06 14.80
N MET A 9 -19.02 5.24 15.20
CA MET A 9 -20.34 5.17 14.59
C MET A 9 -21.39 4.90 15.66
N ARG A 10 -22.49 5.64 15.60
CA ARG A 10 -23.69 5.41 16.41
C ARG A 10 -24.86 5.05 15.53
N HIS A 11 -25.54 3.97 15.91
CA HIS A 11 -26.83 3.60 15.35
C HIS A 11 -27.89 3.54 16.45
N SER A 12 -29.12 3.93 16.11
CA SER A 12 -30.28 3.85 16.99
C SER A 12 -31.35 2.97 16.36
N CYS A 13 -32.00 2.15 17.18
CA CYS A 13 -33.12 1.32 16.74
C CYS A 13 -34.30 2.21 16.30
N ILE A 14 -34.93 1.88 15.16
CA ILE A 14 -36.08 2.61 14.61
C ILE A 14 -37.36 1.77 14.61
N GLU A 15 -37.26 0.45 14.43
CA GLU A 15 -38.38 -0.48 14.42
C GLU A 15 -37.94 -1.81 15.05
N SER A 16 -38.81 -2.36 15.89
CA SER A 16 -38.60 -3.68 16.49
C SER A 16 -39.91 -4.46 16.54
N LYS A 17 -39.83 -5.75 16.20
CA LYS A 17 -40.97 -6.69 16.25
C LYS A 17 -41.15 -7.31 17.64
N GLU A 18 -40.18 -7.12 18.53
CA GLU A 18 -40.10 -7.65 19.89
C GLU A 18 -39.69 -6.50 20.85
N PRO A 19 -39.63 -6.69 22.17
CA PRO A 19 -39.05 -5.68 23.05
C PRO A 19 -37.62 -5.33 22.58
N VAL A 20 -37.32 -4.05 22.38
CA VAL A 20 -35.98 -3.60 21.96
C VAL A 20 -34.97 -3.91 23.07
N HIS A 21 -34.23 -5.01 22.95
CA HIS A 21 -33.20 -5.35 23.93
C HIS A 21 -31.97 -4.43 23.82
N VAL A 22 -31.73 -3.86 22.63
CA VAL A 22 -30.59 -2.97 22.36
C VAL A 22 -31.07 -1.73 21.61
N GLN A 23 -31.16 -0.60 22.30
CA GLN A 23 -31.67 0.64 21.69
C GLN A 23 -30.59 1.41 20.90
N HIS A 24 -29.34 1.34 21.36
CA HIS A 24 -28.22 2.04 20.74
C HIS A 24 -27.04 1.09 20.52
N LEU A 25 -26.47 1.13 19.31
CA LEU A 25 -25.22 0.48 18.97
C LEU A 25 -24.15 1.56 18.83
N LEU A 26 -23.07 1.41 19.59
CA LEU A 26 -21.92 2.29 19.54
C LEU A 26 -20.66 1.50 19.21
N VAL A 27 -19.99 1.95 18.17
CA VAL A 27 -18.61 1.59 17.82
C VAL A 27 -17.75 2.79 18.15
N ASN A 28 -16.71 2.61 18.97
CA ASN A 28 -15.69 3.63 19.19
C ASN A 28 -14.32 2.97 19.41
N GLY A 29 -13.64 2.66 18.32
CA GLY A 29 -12.26 2.16 18.35
C GLY A 29 -11.23 3.22 18.00
N CYS A 30 -11.58 4.51 17.96
CA CYS A 30 -10.72 5.57 17.44
C CYS A 30 -9.34 5.67 18.15
N GLY A 31 -9.17 5.07 19.33
CA GLY A 31 -7.88 4.93 20.01
C GLY A 31 -6.87 3.99 19.34
N GLY A 32 -7.26 3.19 18.34
CA GLY A 32 -6.39 2.22 17.67
C GLY A 32 -5.25 2.84 16.86
N ALA A 33 -4.34 2.01 16.35
CA ALA A 33 -3.09 2.46 15.72
C ALA A 33 -3.28 3.30 14.43
N PHE A 34 -4.36 3.03 13.68
CA PHE A 34 -4.70 3.73 12.44
C PHE A 34 -6.22 3.88 12.32
N LEU A 35 -6.72 4.83 11.52
CA LEU A 35 -8.15 5.03 11.27
C LEU A 35 -8.75 3.88 10.45
N HIS A 36 -9.99 3.43 10.72
CA HIS A 36 -10.76 2.57 9.80
C HIS A 36 -11.78 3.38 8.97
N PRO A 37 -12.20 2.90 7.78
CA PRO A 37 -13.21 3.60 6.98
C PRO A 37 -14.57 3.60 7.66
N THR A 38 -15.38 4.65 7.44
CA THR A 38 -16.80 4.71 7.81
C THR A 38 -17.70 4.48 6.60
N HIS A 39 -17.32 4.96 5.42
CA HIS A 39 -18.15 4.89 4.20
C HIS A 39 -18.51 3.45 3.78
N VAL A 40 -17.62 2.48 4.04
CA VAL A 40 -17.87 1.05 3.77
C VAL A 40 -19.05 0.49 4.58
N PHE A 41 -19.40 1.13 5.69
CA PHE A 41 -20.46 0.70 6.61
C PHE A 41 -21.74 1.55 6.48
N GLU A 42 -21.84 2.40 5.46
CA GLU A 42 -22.97 3.31 5.27
C GLU A 42 -24.32 2.59 5.17
N ASN A 43 -24.32 1.39 4.60
CA ASN A 43 -25.49 0.55 4.38
C ASN A 43 -25.84 -0.38 5.55
N PHE A 44 -25.20 -0.22 6.71
CA PHE A 44 -25.60 -0.94 7.91
C PHE A 44 -27.02 -0.52 8.35
N ARG A 45 -27.95 -1.48 8.40
CA ARG A 45 -29.38 -1.24 8.68
C ARG A 45 -30.04 -2.25 9.60
N VAL A 46 -29.48 -3.45 9.77
CA VAL A 46 -30.14 -4.54 10.51
C VAL A 46 -29.16 -5.22 11.45
N PHE A 47 -29.59 -5.47 12.69
CA PHE A 47 -28.84 -6.21 13.70
C PHE A 47 -29.80 -7.02 14.57
N TYR A 48 -29.58 -8.33 14.66
CA TYR A 48 -30.48 -9.29 15.34
C TYR A 48 -31.96 -9.09 14.99
N GLY A 49 -32.28 -8.96 13.70
CA GLY A 49 -33.65 -8.78 13.20
C GLY A 49 -34.26 -7.39 13.41
N ASN A 50 -33.63 -6.51 14.17
CA ASN A 50 -34.09 -5.14 14.40
C ASN A 50 -33.48 -4.16 13.40
N LYS A 51 -34.24 -3.12 13.03
CA LYS A 51 -33.78 -2.08 12.11
C LYS A 51 -33.11 -0.94 12.88
N TYR A 52 -31.97 -0.50 12.37
CA TYR A 52 -31.18 0.58 12.93
C TYR A 52 -30.92 1.66 11.89
N GLU A 53 -30.91 2.89 12.35
CA GLU A 53 -30.51 4.07 11.59
C GLU A 53 -29.19 4.62 12.12
N THR A 54 -28.26 4.94 11.24
CA THR A 54 -27.02 5.62 11.62
C THR A 54 -27.30 7.07 11.99
N LYS A 55 -26.96 7.46 13.20
CA LYS A 55 -27.21 8.82 13.73
C LYS A 55 -25.97 9.71 13.70
N SER A 56 -24.78 9.14 13.87
CA SER A 56 -23.52 9.90 13.82
C SER A 56 -22.37 8.99 13.36
N THR A 57 -21.43 9.56 12.61
CA THR A 57 -20.23 8.89 12.12
C THR A 57 -19.03 9.83 12.21
N TYR A 58 -17.89 9.27 12.56
CA TYR A 58 -16.65 10.01 12.64
C TYR A 58 -15.44 9.13 12.25
N PRO A 59 -14.70 9.49 11.18
CA PRO A 59 -14.96 10.60 10.26
C PRO A 59 -16.27 10.44 9.48
N SER A 60 -16.75 11.53 8.86
CA SER A 60 -17.90 11.48 7.97
C SER A 60 -17.64 10.52 6.79
N TYR A 61 -18.70 9.99 6.16
CA TYR A 61 -18.55 9.09 5.01
C TYR A 61 -17.76 9.74 3.87
N HIS A 62 -18.06 11.00 3.58
CA HIS A 62 -17.38 11.77 2.55
C HIS A 62 -15.89 11.97 2.87
N ASP A 63 -15.55 12.32 4.12
CA ASP A 63 -14.14 12.45 4.52
C ASP A 63 -13.43 11.11 4.45
N SER A 64 -14.09 10.03 4.88
CA SER A 64 -13.57 8.68 4.83
C SER A 64 -13.28 8.22 3.39
N SER A 65 -14.18 8.51 2.43
CA SER A 65 -13.96 8.19 1.02
C SER A 65 -12.82 9.02 0.41
N LYS A 66 -12.72 10.32 0.74
CA LYS A 66 -11.59 11.17 0.34
C LYS A 66 -10.25 10.67 0.88
N ILE A 67 -10.25 10.15 2.11
CA ILE A 67 -9.07 9.54 2.71
C ILE A 67 -8.68 8.29 1.92
N ALA A 68 -9.65 7.45 1.53
CA ALA A 68 -9.41 6.24 0.74
C ALA A 68 -8.75 6.53 -0.61
N LEU A 69 -9.06 7.65 -1.27
CA LEU A 69 -8.40 8.10 -2.51
C LEU A 69 -6.87 8.25 -2.33
N GLY A 70 -6.42 8.48 -1.10
CA GLY A 70 -5.01 8.48 -0.74
C GLY A 70 -4.27 7.19 -1.11
N ASN A 71 -4.95 6.05 -1.24
CA ASN A 71 -4.34 4.78 -1.63
C ASN A 71 -3.62 4.85 -2.98
N ILE A 72 -4.09 5.64 -3.94
CA ILE A 72 -3.49 5.67 -5.28
C ILE A 72 -2.06 6.26 -5.24
N LEU A 73 -1.87 7.41 -4.58
CA LEU A 73 -0.59 8.13 -4.61
C LEU A 73 0.16 8.13 -3.26
N LYS A 74 -0.56 8.15 -2.13
CA LYS A 74 0.08 8.19 -0.80
C LYS A 74 0.59 6.82 -0.36
N PHE A 75 0.06 5.72 -0.91
CA PHE A 75 0.53 4.36 -0.61
C PHE A 75 2.03 4.26 -0.86
N ARG A 76 2.49 4.63 -2.06
CA ARG A 76 3.92 4.60 -2.42
C ARG A 76 4.77 5.41 -1.43
N ARG A 77 4.38 6.66 -1.18
CA ARG A 77 5.12 7.56 -0.28
C ARG A 77 5.24 7.01 1.14
N LYS A 78 4.23 6.27 1.62
CA LYS A 78 4.21 5.68 2.96
C LYS A 78 4.89 4.31 3.02
N ASN A 79 4.92 3.58 1.91
CA ASN A 79 5.33 2.19 1.85
C ASN A 79 6.43 1.97 0.79
N TRP A 80 7.42 2.85 0.72
CA TRP A 80 8.52 2.75 -0.26
C TRP A 80 9.30 1.42 -0.18
N GLN A 81 9.27 0.72 0.95
CA GLN A 81 9.86 -0.63 1.07
C GLN A 81 9.14 -1.66 0.21
N PHE A 82 7.85 -1.47 -0.05
CA PHE A 82 7.08 -2.30 -0.98
C PHE A 82 7.59 -2.16 -2.42
N ASP A 83 8.00 -0.96 -2.83
CA ASP A 83 8.58 -0.70 -4.16
C ASP A 83 9.79 -1.59 -4.42
N VAL A 84 10.65 -1.79 -3.41
CA VAL A 84 11.88 -2.58 -3.53
C VAL A 84 11.58 -4.02 -3.92
N ILE A 85 10.66 -4.65 -3.18
CA ILE A 85 10.23 -6.03 -3.42
C ILE A 85 9.45 -6.11 -4.73
N GLY A 86 8.57 -5.13 -4.97
CA GLY A 86 7.73 -5.05 -6.16
C GLY A 86 8.54 -5.00 -7.46
N GLY A 87 9.59 -4.19 -7.51
CA GLY A 87 10.47 -4.10 -8.68
C GLY A 87 11.18 -5.42 -8.97
N PHE A 88 11.60 -6.15 -7.94
CA PHE A 88 12.19 -7.49 -8.11
C PHE A 88 11.15 -8.48 -8.68
N VAL A 89 9.92 -8.46 -8.16
CA VAL A 89 8.82 -9.28 -8.69
C VAL A 89 8.57 -8.95 -10.16
N TYR A 90 8.50 -7.67 -10.52
CA TYR A 90 8.31 -7.26 -11.92
C TYR A 90 9.45 -7.78 -12.81
N PHE A 91 10.69 -7.70 -12.34
CA PHE A 91 11.82 -8.22 -13.13
C PHE A 91 11.69 -9.73 -13.36
N VAL A 92 11.33 -10.52 -12.35
CA VAL A 92 11.08 -11.96 -12.51
C VAL A 92 9.96 -12.24 -13.53
N LEU A 93 8.88 -11.46 -13.52
CA LEU A 93 7.76 -11.61 -14.46
C LEU A 93 8.19 -11.47 -15.92
N VAL A 94 9.19 -10.63 -16.23
CA VAL A 94 9.66 -10.39 -17.61
C VAL A 94 11.08 -10.88 -17.87
N PHE A 95 11.72 -11.53 -16.90
CA PHE A 95 13.13 -11.95 -16.95
C PHE A 95 13.48 -12.71 -18.24
N SER A 96 12.61 -13.63 -18.63
CA SER A 96 12.83 -14.53 -19.76
C SER A 96 12.66 -13.83 -21.12
N MET A 97 12.15 -12.59 -21.13
CA MET A 97 11.87 -11.83 -22.35
C MET A 97 13.02 -10.90 -22.75
N PHE A 98 14.05 -10.74 -21.91
CA PHE A 98 15.20 -9.90 -22.25
C PHE A 98 16.28 -10.68 -23.00
N PRO A 99 16.89 -10.13 -24.07
CA PRO A 99 16.48 -8.92 -24.82
C PRO A 99 15.34 -9.17 -25.82
N GLN A 100 14.67 -8.10 -26.23
CA GLN A 100 13.69 -8.13 -27.31
C GLN A 100 14.35 -7.80 -28.66
N CYS A 101 14.72 -8.82 -29.43
CA CYS A 101 15.48 -8.66 -30.68
C CYS A 101 14.61 -8.37 -31.91
N ASP A 102 13.45 -9.03 -32.04
CA ASP A 102 12.61 -8.93 -33.24
C ASP A 102 11.41 -7.97 -33.08
N SER A 103 11.21 -7.43 -31.86
CA SER A 103 9.97 -6.73 -31.50
C SER A 103 9.87 -5.28 -32.02
N PHE A 104 10.96 -4.72 -32.58
CA PHE A 104 11.02 -3.30 -32.97
C PHE A 104 11.08 -3.03 -34.47
N HIS A 105 10.66 -3.99 -35.30
CA HIS A 105 10.27 -3.71 -36.69
C HIS A 105 9.24 -2.57 -36.79
N ILE A 106 8.52 -2.31 -35.70
CA ILE A 106 7.61 -1.19 -35.50
C ILE A 106 8.19 0.19 -35.83
N LEU A 107 9.50 0.37 -35.68
CA LEU A 107 10.17 1.64 -35.98
C LEU A 107 10.25 1.92 -37.49
N HIS A 108 9.98 0.92 -38.34
CA HIS A 108 9.92 1.07 -39.80
C HIS A 108 8.52 1.37 -40.34
N GLU A 109 7.49 1.39 -39.48
CA GLU A 109 6.12 1.73 -39.90
C GLU A 109 5.99 3.24 -40.16
N ASP A 110 5.42 3.58 -41.32
CA ASP A 110 5.25 4.97 -41.77
C ASP A 110 4.11 5.69 -41.02
N SER A 111 3.13 4.94 -40.50
CA SER A 111 1.94 5.51 -39.84
C SER A 111 1.97 5.39 -38.31
N TRP A 112 1.48 6.42 -37.61
CA TRP A 112 1.32 6.39 -36.14
C TRP A 112 0.39 5.28 -35.66
N ALA A 113 -0.68 5.00 -36.40
CA ALA A 113 -1.60 3.91 -36.06
C ALA A 113 -0.92 2.53 -36.18
N GLY A 114 -0.11 2.32 -37.21
CA GLY A 114 0.71 1.11 -37.37
C GLY A 114 1.68 0.93 -36.21
N ARG A 115 2.34 2.00 -35.78
CA ARG A 115 3.24 1.98 -34.60
C ARG A 115 2.53 1.71 -33.28
N ILE A 116 1.28 2.12 -33.12
CA ILE A 116 0.52 1.81 -31.90
C ILE A 116 0.08 0.34 -31.94
N ASN A 117 -0.46 -0.12 -33.07
CA ASN A 117 -0.92 -1.49 -33.23
C ASN A 117 0.22 -2.50 -33.07
N GLY A 118 1.37 -2.26 -33.71
CA GLY A 118 2.53 -3.14 -33.57
C GLY A 118 3.02 -3.26 -32.13
N PHE A 119 2.83 -2.22 -31.30
CA PHE A 119 3.30 -2.20 -29.92
C PHE A 119 2.38 -3.09 -29.08
N PHE A 120 1.07 -2.99 -29.29
CA PHE A 120 0.11 -3.91 -28.69
C PHE A 120 0.32 -5.35 -29.17
N THR A 121 0.66 -5.57 -30.44
CA THR A 121 1.02 -6.90 -30.95
C THR A 121 2.27 -7.44 -30.25
N ALA A 122 3.34 -6.64 -30.11
CA ALA A 122 4.54 -7.04 -29.39
C ALA A 122 4.26 -7.36 -27.92
N MET A 123 3.43 -6.55 -27.25
CA MET A 123 2.98 -6.79 -25.88
C MET A 123 2.24 -8.13 -25.75
N TRP A 124 1.32 -8.41 -26.68
CA TRP A 124 0.55 -9.66 -26.67
C TRP A 124 1.42 -10.88 -26.96
N ASN A 125 2.34 -10.77 -27.91
CA ASN A 125 3.32 -11.81 -28.23
C ASN A 125 4.21 -12.12 -27.04
N ALA A 126 4.73 -11.10 -26.34
CA ALA A 126 5.53 -11.27 -25.14
C ALA A 126 4.74 -11.98 -24.03
N VAL A 127 3.46 -11.64 -23.84
CA VAL A 127 2.61 -12.35 -22.86
C VAL A 127 2.45 -13.82 -23.23
N PHE A 128 2.16 -14.15 -24.49
CA PHE A 128 2.05 -15.54 -24.92
C PHE A 128 3.37 -16.30 -24.78
N GLU A 129 4.50 -15.68 -25.12
CA GLU A 129 5.82 -16.30 -25.00
C GLU A 129 6.19 -16.58 -23.53
N ILE A 130 5.81 -15.68 -22.61
CA ILE A 130 5.91 -15.92 -21.16
C ILE A 130 5.08 -17.16 -20.77
N LEU A 131 3.86 -17.29 -21.30
CA LEU A 131 2.95 -18.36 -20.91
C LEU A 131 3.31 -19.73 -21.53
N GLU A 132 3.81 -19.76 -22.76
CA GLU A 132 4.04 -20.99 -23.51
C GLU A 132 5.47 -21.51 -23.43
N ARG A 133 6.46 -20.62 -23.38
CA ARG A 133 7.87 -20.98 -23.65
C ARG A 133 8.83 -20.69 -22.49
N SER A 134 8.42 -19.86 -21.53
CA SER A 134 9.30 -19.38 -20.47
C SER A 134 9.12 -20.16 -19.16
N TYR A 135 10.18 -20.70 -18.56
CA TYR A 135 10.06 -21.39 -17.27
C TYR A 135 10.05 -20.43 -16.07
N VAL A 136 11.02 -19.51 -16.01
CA VAL A 136 11.21 -18.60 -14.87
C VAL A 136 10.06 -17.61 -14.77
N SER A 137 9.76 -16.94 -15.88
CA SER A 137 8.69 -15.93 -15.93
C SER A 137 7.30 -16.53 -15.74
N LEU A 138 7.02 -17.74 -16.29
CA LEU A 138 5.79 -18.47 -16.01
C LEU A 138 5.65 -18.82 -14.52
N GLY A 139 6.73 -19.30 -13.89
CA GLY A 139 6.75 -19.56 -12.44
C GLY A 139 6.42 -18.29 -11.63
N GLY A 140 6.94 -17.13 -12.05
CA GLY A 140 6.58 -15.83 -11.50
C GLY A 140 5.09 -15.50 -11.66
N VAL A 141 4.54 -15.69 -12.87
CA VAL A 141 3.12 -15.43 -13.17
C VAL A 141 2.20 -16.34 -12.36
N VAL A 142 2.48 -17.65 -12.28
CA VAL A 142 1.70 -18.61 -11.49
C VAL A 142 1.74 -18.27 -10.00
N THR A 143 2.92 -17.90 -9.49
CA THR A 143 3.08 -17.46 -8.09
C THR A 143 2.27 -16.19 -7.83
N LEU A 144 2.33 -15.19 -8.72
CA LEU A 144 1.56 -13.96 -8.61
C LEU A 144 0.05 -14.22 -8.63
N LEU A 145 -0.43 -15.12 -9.50
CA LEU A 145 -1.84 -15.52 -9.55
C LEU A 145 -2.28 -16.20 -8.25
N MET A 146 -1.46 -17.11 -7.72
CA MET A 146 -1.72 -17.78 -6.45
C MET A 146 -1.81 -16.77 -5.30
N VAL A 147 -0.79 -15.92 -5.14
CA VAL A 147 -0.76 -14.89 -4.10
C VAL A 147 -1.94 -13.95 -4.23
N SER A 148 -2.26 -13.49 -5.45
CA SER A 148 -3.40 -12.59 -5.69
C SER A 148 -4.74 -13.24 -5.33
N PHE A 149 -4.92 -14.54 -5.58
CA PHE A 149 -6.14 -15.27 -5.20
C PHE A 149 -6.28 -15.42 -3.67
N PHE A 150 -5.18 -15.75 -2.99
CA PHE A 150 -5.18 -15.92 -1.53
C PHE A 150 -5.26 -14.60 -0.79
N PHE A 151 -4.77 -13.51 -1.38
CA PHE A 151 -4.88 -12.17 -0.81
C PHE A 151 -6.33 -11.70 -0.72
N VAL A 152 -7.18 -12.03 -1.71
CA VAL A 152 -8.60 -11.63 -1.67
C VAL A 152 -9.34 -12.35 -0.54
N PRO A 153 -9.99 -11.62 0.40
CA PRO A 153 -10.65 -12.19 1.56
C PRO A 153 -11.74 -13.22 1.23
N THR A 154 -11.93 -14.19 2.14
CA THR A 154 -12.92 -15.26 2.03
C THR A 154 -14.37 -14.79 2.13
N LYS A 155 -14.60 -13.54 2.57
CA LYS A 155 -15.91 -12.87 2.57
C LYS A 155 -16.58 -12.83 1.19
N LEU A 156 -15.78 -12.85 0.11
CA LEU A 156 -16.29 -12.90 -1.26
C LEU A 156 -16.44 -14.34 -1.76
N SER A 157 -17.40 -14.56 -2.66
CA SER A 157 -17.57 -15.86 -3.31
C SER A 157 -16.33 -16.27 -4.11
N ARG A 158 -16.08 -17.58 -4.22
CA ARG A 158 -14.91 -18.13 -4.92
C ARG A 158 -14.74 -17.56 -6.34
N ARG A 159 -15.84 -17.39 -7.08
CA ARG A 159 -15.83 -16.78 -8.43
C ARG A 159 -15.31 -15.35 -8.43
N ARG A 160 -15.77 -14.51 -7.49
CA ARG A 160 -15.32 -13.11 -7.37
C ARG A 160 -13.86 -13.03 -6.94
N ARG A 161 -13.42 -13.94 -6.06
CA ARG A 161 -12.02 -14.03 -5.65
C ARG A 161 -11.09 -14.38 -6.81
N VAL A 162 -11.47 -15.37 -7.62
CA VAL A 162 -10.74 -15.71 -8.85
C VAL A 162 -10.68 -14.52 -9.80
N LEU A 163 -11.81 -13.86 -10.06
CA LEU A 163 -11.87 -12.71 -10.96
C LEU A 163 -10.98 -11.55 -10.49
N LEU A 164 -11.10 -11.13 -9.22
CA LEU A 164 -10.32 -10.02 -8.67
C LEU A 164 -8.84 -10.35 -8.59
N GLY A 165 -8.48 -11.56 -8.16
CA GLY A 165 -7.09 -12.01 -8.13
C GLY A 165 -6.48 -12.06 -9.52
N PHE A 166 -7.22 -12.57 -10.51
CA PHE A 166 -6.78 -12.58 -11.92
C PHE A 166 -6.60 -11.18 -12.47
N LEU A 167 -7.58 -10.28 -12.31
CA LEU A 167 -7.48 -8.90 -12.80
C LEU A 167 -6.31 -8.15 -12.16
N HIS A 168 -6.05 -8.38 -10.86
CA HIS A 168 -4.92 -7.79 -10.16
C HIS A 168 -3.58 -8.31 -10.69
N ALA A 169 -3.43 -9.63 -10.82
CA ALA A 169 -2.24 -10.24 -11.39
C ALA A 169 -2.00 -9.82 -12.84
N ALA A 170 -3.07 -9.75 -13.65
CA ALA A 170 -3.03 -9.28 -15.03
C ALA A 170 -2.60 -7.81 -15.11
N ALA A 171 -3.10 -6.93 -14.22
CA ALA A 171 -2.65 -5.54 -14.17
C ALA A 171 -1.15 -5.43 -13.88
N HIS A 172 -0.62 -6.25 -12.97
CA HIS A 172 0.81 -6.30 -12.68
C HIS A 172 1.63 -6.86 -13.85
N LEU A 173 1.21 -7.96 -14.47
CA LEU A 173 1.88 -8.55 -15.63
C LEU A 173 1.90 -7.59 -16.82
N THR A 174 0.76 -7.01 -17.18
CA THR A 174 0.66 -6.03 -18.26
C THR A 174 1.55 -4.83 -17.99
N SER A 175 1.59 -4.32 -16.75
CA SER A 175 2.49 -3.22 -16.39
C SER A 175 3.95 -3.60 -16.55
N ALA A 176 4.34 -4.81 -16.13
CA ALA A 176 5.73 -5.28 -16.25
C ALA A 176 6.16 -5.40 -17.72
N VAL A 177 5.32 -6.03 -18.56
CA VAL A 177 5.58 -6.17 -20.00
C VAL A 177 5.63 -4.81 -20.69
N LEU A 178 4.68 -3.91 -20.38
CA LEU A 178 4.66 -2.55 -20.91
C LEU A 178 5.97 -1.82 -20.62
N LEU A 179 6.44 -1.82 -19.37
CA LEU A 179 7.68 -1.14 -19.00
C LEU A 179 8.91 -1.80 -19.62
N MET A 180 8.89 -3.13 -19.79
CA MET A 180 9.97 -3.87 -20.41
C MET A 180 10.11 -3.44 -21.88
N LEU A 181 9.00 -3.42 -22.61
CA LEU A 181 8.97 -2.98 -24.01
C LEU A 181 9.34 -1.51 -24.16
N LEU A 182 8.91 -0.62 -23.26
CA LEU A 182 9.31 0.79 -23.28
C LEU A 182 10.81 0.97 -23.05
N MET A 183 11.40 0.20 -22.14
CA MET A 183 12.84 0.25 -21.89
C MET A 183 13.64 -0.29 -23.08
N GLU A 184 13.25 -1.45 -23.61
CA GLU A 184 13.89 -2.06 -24.78
C GLU A 184 13.73 -1.16 -26.03
N LEU A 185 12.58 -0.51 -26.21
CA LEU A 185 12.35 0.48 -27.26
C LEU A 185 13.28 1.69 -27.10
N ALA A 186 13.45 2.20 -25.88
CA ALA A 186 14.34 3.32 -25.61
C ALA A 186 15.80 2.95 -25.96
N ILE A 187 16.25 1.76 -25.59
CA ILE A 187 17.59 1.26 -25.93
C ILE A 187 17.75 1.15 -27.45
N GLU A 188 16.78 0.57 -28.15
CA GLU A 188 16.78 0.45 -29.61
C GLU A 188 16.83 1.82 -30.31
N ILE A 189 16.06 2.80 -29.84
CA ILE A 189 16.10 4.17 -30.35
C ILE A 189 17.48 4.79 -30.14
N CYS A 190 18.09 4.60 -28.96
CA CYS A 190 19.44 5.09 -28.69
C CYS A 190 20.49 4.45 -29.60
N ILE A 191 20.42 3.14 -29.85
CA ILE A 191 21.32 2.44 -30.77
C ILE A 191 21.16 2.97 -32.21
N ARG A 192 19.92 3.10 -32.70
CA ARG A 192 19.65 3.60 -34.06
C ARG A 192 20.11 5.03 -34.30
N ASN A 193 20.06 5.88 -33.27
CA ASN A 193 20.53 7.26 -33.34
C ASN A 193 22.03 7.41 -33.00
N HIS A 194 22.78 6.30 -32.96
CA HIS A 194 24.22 6.30 -32.65
C HIS A 194 24.56 6.94 -31.29
N LEU A 195 23.65 6.85 -30.32
CA LEU A 195 23.87 7.31 -28.94
C LEU A 195 24.48 6.23 -28.04
N LEU A 196 24.24 4.95 -28.36
CA LEU A 196 24.78 3.79 -27.65
C LEU A 196 25.28 2.74 -28.66
N ALA A 197 26.17 1.86 -28.21
CA ALA A 197 26.74 0.75 -28.97
C ALA A 197 27.51 1.16 -30.24
N THR A 198 28.28 2.26 -30.16
CA THR A 198 29.00 2.84 -31.31
C THR A 198 30.41 2.30 -31.50
N SER A 199 31.22 2.21 -30.43
CA SER A 199 32.61 1.71 -30.48
C SER A 199 32.91 0.54 -29.53
N GLY A 200 31.89 -0.05 -28.90
CA GLY A 200 32.00 -1.26 -28.07
C GLY A 200 31.98 -0.96 -26.57
N TYR A 201 32.44 -1.89 -25.73
CA TYR A 201 32.26 -1.80 -24.26
C TYR A 201 33.00 -0.66 -23.54
N HIS A 202 33.78 0.16 -24.26
CA HIS A 202 34.72 1.11 -23.68
C HIS A 202 34.60 2.52 -24.27
N THR A 203 33.43 2.89 -24.81
CA THR A 203 33.18 4.22 -25.40
C THR A 203 33.52 5.36 -24.43
N LEU A 204 33.11 5.26 -23.16
CA LEU A 204 33.43 6.24 -22.12
C LEU A 204 34.94 6.35 -21.86
N TYR A 205 35.68 5.24 -21.92
CA TYR A 205 37.13 5.24 -21.76
C TYR A 205 37.84 5.87 -22.97
N GLU A 206 37.36 5.60 -24.19
CA GLU A 206 37.87 6.24 -25.41
C GLU A 206 37.63 7.75 -25.40
N TRP A 207 36.43 8.18 -25.00
CA TRP A 207 36.09 9.58 -24.80
C TRP A 207 37.00 10.23 -23.73
N TYR A 208 37.18 9.57 -22.59
CA TYR A 208 38.07 10.03 -21.53
C TYR A 208 39.51 10.21 -22.04
N ARG A 209 40.06 9.23 -22.75
CA ARG A 209 41.43 9.31 -23.30
C ARG A 209 41.58 10.43 -24.30
N LYS A 210 40.58 10.65 -25.15
CA LYS A 210 40.56 11.78 -26.09
C LYS A 210 40.59 13.11 -25.34
N VAL A 211 39.67 13.33 -24.41
CA VAL A 211 39.57 14.56 -23.61
C VAL A 211 40.82 14.79 -22.76
N GLU A 212 41.36 13.73 -22.14
CA GLU A 212 42.59 13.76 -21.35
C GLU A 212 43.77 14.21 -22.22
N SER A 213 43.89 13.71 -23.45
CA SER A 213 44.96 14.10 -24.37
C SER A 213 44.84 15.54 -24.88
N GLU A 214 43.61 16.01 -25.11
CA GLU A 214 43.34 17.36 -25.62
C GLU A 214 43.53 18.44 -24.54
N HIS A 215 43.06 18.19 -23.32
CA HIS A 215 43.03 19.20 -22.25
C HIS A 215 44.18 19.08 -21.25
N PHE A 216 44.81 17.90 -21.14
CA PHE A 216 45.88 17.62 -20.18
C PHE A 216 47.05 16.91 -20.86
N PRO A 217 47.86 17.59 -21.69
CA PRO A 217 49.03 16.98 -22.32
C PRO A 217 50.04 16.49 -21.27
N ASP A 218 50.79 15.42 -21.58
CA ASP A 218 51.80 14.83 -20.69
C ASP A 218 53.23 15.14 -21.17
N PRO A 219 53.75 16.35 -20.96
CA PRO A 219 55.07 16.75 -21.46
C PRO A 219 56.22 15.97 -20.79
N THR A 220 55.98 15.39 -19.61
CA THR A 220 56.98 14.63 -18.84
C THR A 220 56.96 13.13 -19.11
N GLY A 221 55.99 12.64 -19.89
CA GLY A 221 55.77 11.21 -20.13
C GLY A 221 55.40 10.42 -18.86
N LEU A 222 54.85 11.07 -17.83
CA LEU A 222 54.51 10.46 -16.55
C LEU A 222 53.49 9.33 -16.72
N ARG A 223 52.48 9.50 -17.57
CA ARG A 223 51.44 8.49 -17.81
C ARG A 223 52.01 7.26 -18.51
N ALA A 224 52.86 7.46 -19.51
CA ALA A 224 53.54 6.36 -20.20
C ALA A 224 54.46 5.58 -19.25
N ARG A 225 55.16 6.29 -18.35
CA ARG A 225 55.97 5.67 -17.29
C ARG A 225 55.12 4.90 -16.29
N LEU A 226 53.98 5.44 -15.86
CA LEU A 226 53.04 4.76 -14.96
C LEU A 226 52.45 3.51 -15.61
N GLU A 227 52.04 3.58 -16.87
CA GLU A 227 51.58 2.43 -17.65
C GLU A 227 52.66 1.34 -17.70
N HIS A 228 53.92 1.73 -17.99
CA HIS A 228 55.03 0.78 -18.01
C HIS A 228 55.32 0.18 -16.63
N TRP A 229 55.41 1.00 -15.58
CA TRP A 229 55.69 0.57 -14.20
C TRP A 229 54.60 -0.32 -13.61
N THR A 230 53.35 -0.13 -14.05
CA THR A 230 52.21 -0.94 -13.61
C THR A 230 51.93 -2.13 -14.54
N PHE A 231 52.80 -2.41 -15.52
CA PHE A 231 52.59 -3.45 -16.53
C PHE A 231 51.22 -3.35 -17.24
N GLY A 232 50.76 -2.11 -17.49
CA GLY A 232 49.47 -1.84 -18.11
C GLY A 232 48.26 -1.89 -17.16
N LEU A 233 48.47 -2.16 -15.86
CA LEU A 233 47.37 -2.25 -14.90
C LEU A 233 46.69 -0.89 -14.68
N TYR A 234 47.45 0.22 -14.66
CA TYR A 234 46.89 1.56 -14.49
C TYR A 234 45.78 1.89 -15.52
N PRO A 235 46.06 1.88 -16.84
CA PRO A 235 45.02 2.17 -17.84
C PRO A 235 43.94 1.08 -17.88
N ALA A 236 44.28 -0.19 -17.61
CA ALA A 236 43.29 -1.27 -17.55
C ALA A 236 42.27 -1.06 -16.41
N CYS A 237 42.72 -0.70 -15.22
CA CYS A 237 41.85 -0.41 -14.08
C CYS A 237 40.87 0.73 -14.40
N ILE A 238 41.34 1.83 -14.97
CA ILE A 238 40.49 2.96 -15.36
C ILE A 238 39.48 2.51 -16.43
N LYS A 239 39.94 1.79 -17.45
CA LYS A 239 39.11 1.27 -18.54
C LYS A 239 37.97 0.40 -18.04
N TYR A 240 38.25 -0.60 -17.20
CA TYR A 240 37.23 -1.49 -16.67
C TYR A 240 36.32 -0.82 -15.64
N LEU A 241 36.85 0.12 -14.84
CA LEU A 241 36.05 0.91 -13.92
C LEU A 241 35.03 1.76 -14.69
N MET A 242 35.45 2.47 -15.73
CA MET A 242 34.56 3.27 -16.57
C MET A 242 33.48 2.43 -17.24
N SER A 243 33.82 1.25 -17.76
CA SER A 243 32.81 0.31 -18.29
C SER A 243 31.79 -0.15 -17.25
N ALA A 244 32.19 -0.30 -15.98
CA ALA A 244 31.26 -0.66 -14.91
C ALA A 244 30.24 0.46 -14.60
N PHE A 245 30.61 1.73 -14.84
CA PHE A 245 29.71 2.87 -14.67
C PHE A 245 28.89 3.19 -15.93
N ASP A 246 29.34 2.76 -17.11
CA ASP A 246 28.62 2.95 -18.37
C ASP A 246 27.61 1.82 -18.65
N ILE A 247 26.68 1.64 -17.70
CA ILE A 247 25.68 0.57 -17.73
C ILE A 247 24.84 0.59 -19.04
N PRO A 248 24.33 1.74 -19.54
CA PRO A 248 23.59 1.78 -20.79
C PRO A 248 24.40 1.27 -22.00
N GLU A 249 25.68 1.63 -22.10
CA GLU A 249 26.54 1.13 -23.18
C GLU A 249 26.75 -0.38 -23.06
N VAL A 250 27.05 -0.89 -21.87
CA VAL A 250 27.19 -2.33 -21.62
C VAL A 250 25.90 -3.07 -21.99
N MET A 251 24.74 -2.55 -21.60
CA MET A 251 23.43 -3.12 -21.98
C MET A 251 23.26 -3.15 -23.50
N ALA A 252 23.51 -2.03 -24.20
CA ALA A 252 23.29 -1.88 -25.63
C ALA A 252 24.25 -2.75 -26.48
N VAL A 253 25.54 -2.78 -26.12
CA VAL A 253 26.55 -3.60 -26.81
C VAL A 253 26.28 -5.09 -26.58
N THR A 254 25.96 -5.48 -25.35
CA THR A 254 25.67 -6.90 -25.04
C THR A 254 24.36 -7.33 -25.71
N ARG A 255 23.30 -6.52 -25.64
CA ARG A 255 22.04 -6.73 -26.37
C ARG A 255 22.29 -6.94 -27.86
N SER A 256 23.05 -6.04 -28.49
CA SER A 256 23.38 -6.13 -29.92
C SER A 256 24.14 -7.41 -30.27
N THR A 257 24.99 -7.89 -29.35
CA THR A 257 25.71 -9.16 -29.50
C THR A 257 24.76 -10.35 -29.38
N ILE A 258 23.89 -10.37 -28.37
CA ILE A 258 22.89 -11.42 -28.15
C ILE A 258 21.95 -11.52 -29.37
N CYS A 259 21.43 -10.39 -29.86
CA CYS A 259 20.51 -10.40 -30.99
C CYS A 259 21.17 -10.85 -32.31
N LYS A 260 22.48 -10.68 -32.48
CA LYS A 260 23.20 -11.11 -33.69
C LYS A 260 23.71 -12.54 -33.64
N LYS A 261 24.15 -12.99 -32.45
CA LYS A 261 24.92 -14.25 -32.30
C LYS A 261 24.26 -15.26 -31.35
N GLY A 262 23.14 -14.90 -30.73
CA GLY A 262 22.50 -15.68 -29.67
C GLY A 262 23.18 -15.49 -28.31
N ILE A 263 22.41 -15.72 -27.23
CA ILE A 263 22.91 -15.59 -25.84
C ILE A 263 24.01 -16.62 -25.52
N GLU A 264 24.00 -17.77 -26.20
CA GLU A 264 24.98 -18.85 -26.05
C GLU A 264 26.40 -18.42 -26.48
N SER A 265 26.51 -17.36 -27.28
CA SER A 265 27.80 -16.80 -27.70
C SER A 265 28.54 -16.07 -26.57
N LEU A 266 27.86 -15.75 -25.46
CA LEU A 266 28.44 -15.04 -24.34
C LEU A 266 28.98 -16.00 -23.25
N PRO A 267 30.10 -15.66 -22.60
CA PRO A 267 30.50 -16.35 -21.38
C PRO A 267 29.44 -16.14 -20.29
N ARG A 268 29.29 -17.10 -19.38
CA ARG A 268 28.31 -17.03 -18.27
C ARG A 268 28.41 -15.73 -17.48
N GLY A 269 29.64 -15.26 -17.21
CA GLY A 269 29.87 -13.98 -16.54
C GLY A 269 29.32 -12.77 -17.32
N GLY A 270 29.44 -12.78 -18.65
CA GLY A 270 28.89 -11.73 -19.52
C GLY A 270 27.36 -11.71 -19.51
N ALA A 271 26.71 -12.88 -19.55
CA ALA A 271 25.27 -12.98 -19.43
C ALA A 271 24.76 -12.48 -18.06
N ILE A 272 25.48 -12.82 -16.96
CA ILE A 272 25.16 -12.31 -15.63
C ILE A 272 25.28 -10.79 -15.57
N ILE A 273 26.38 -10.21 -16.08
CA ILE A 273 26.57 -8.76 -16.12
C ILE A 273 25.43 -8.09 -16.89
N TYR A 274 25.05 -8.63 -18.04
CA TYR A 274 23.91 -8.13 -18.82
C TYR A 274 22.62 -8.08 -18.00
N TYR A 275 22.22 -9.20 -17.38
CA TYR A 275 20.98 -9.22 -16.59
C TYR A 275 21.05 -8.34 -15.34
N VAL A 276 22.22 -8.18 -14.72
CA VAL A 276 22.40 -7.24 -13.60
C VAL A 276 22.20 -5.80 -14.09
N CYS A 277 22.80 -5.43 -15.21
CA CYS A 277 22.63 -4.11 -15.81
C CYS A 277 21.16 -3.82 -16.18
N VAL A 278 20.50 -4.77 -16.86
CA VAL A 278 19.07 -4.69 -17.20
C VAL A 278 18.22 -4.58 -15.93
N PHE A 279 18.49 -5.39 -14.91
CA PHE A 279 17.79 -5.35 -13.63
C PHE A 279 17.87 -3.96 -12.99
N LEU A 280 19.05 -3.35 -12.91
CA LEU A 280 19.22 -2.03 -12.26
C LEU A 280 18.32 -0.96 -12.90
N TYR A 281 18.29 -0.88 -14.23
CA TYR A 281 17.46 0.10 -14.95
C TYR A 281 15.98 -0.24 -14.87
N PHE A 282 15.63 -1.51 -15.13
CA PHE A 282 14.24 -1.96 -15.10
C PHE A 282 13.63 -1.84 -13.70
N TRP A 283 14.40 -2.12 -12.66
CA TRP A 283 13.97 -1.99 -11.27
C TRP A 283 13.66 -0.54 -10.92
N VAL A 284 14.53 0.41 -11.28
CA VAL A 284 14.27 1.85 -11.08
C VAL A 284 13.00 2.28 -11.82
N LEU A 285 12.80 1.82 -13.06
CA LEU A 285 11.63 2.14 -13.87
C LEU A 285 10.33 1.52 -13.32
N SER A 286 10.39 0.29 -12.81
CA SER A 286 9.21 -0.48 -12.38
C SER A 286 8.71 -0.14 -10.99
N THR A 287 9.60 0.21 -10.06
CA THR A 287 9.24 0.52 -8.66
C THR A 287 8.05 1.48 -8.49
N PRO A 288 7.94 2.62 -9.21
CA PRO A 288 6.79 3.52 -9.07
C PRO A 288 5.47 2.89 -9.47
N VAL A 289 5.50 2.06 -10.51
CA VAL A 289 4.31 1.49 -11.15
C VAL A 289 3.76 0.35 -10.32
N VAL A 290 4.62 -0.45 -9.68
CA VAL A 290 4.15 -1.55 -8.83
C VAL A 290 3.26 -1.05 -7.68
N SER A 291 3.73 -0.06 -6.94
CA SER A 291 2.92 0.56 -5.87
C SER A 291 1.68 1.26 -6.38
N LEU A 292 1.74 1.87 -7.57
CA LEU A 292 0.57 2.52 -8.16
C LEU A 292 -0.53 1.51 -8.48
N VAL A 293 -0.17 0.36 -9.06
CA VAL A 293 -1.11 -0.73 -9.36
C VAL A 293 -1.70 -1.28 -8.07
N PHE A 294 -0.87 -1.55 -7.06
CA PHE A 294 -1.35 -2.10 -5.77
C PHE A 294 -2.22 -1.10 -4.98
N GLY A 295 -1.81 0.16 -4.90
CA GLY A 295 -2.59 1.22 -4.27
C GLY A 295 -3.94 1.46 -4.97
N SER A 296 -3.95 1.41 -6.30
CA SER A 296 -5.19 1.50 -7.10
C SER A 296 -6.09 0.28 -6.86
N TYR A 297 -5.51 -0.92 -6.76
CA TYR A 297 -6.24 -2.14 -6.40
C TYR A 297 -6.93 -2.01 -5.03
N LEU A 298 -6.22 -1.55 -4.00
CA LEU A 298 -6.79 -1.32 -2.67
C LEU A 298 -7.92 -0.28 -2.71
N TYR A 299 -7.73 0.81 -3.47
CA TYR A 299 -8.77 1.83 -3.67
C TYR A 299 -10.02 1.28 -4.36
N LEU A 300 -9.88 0.46 -5.41
CA LEU A 300 -11.03 -0.15 -6.08
C LEU A 300 -11.74 -1.17 -5.16
N CYS A 301 -10.96 -1.99 -4.46
CA CYS A 301 -11.45 -3.02 -3.54
C CYS A 301 -12.29 -2.43 -2.41
N ILE A 302 -11.80 -1.37 -1.75
CA ILE A 302 -12.51 -0.77 -0.63
C ILE A 302 -13.80 -0.06 -1.08
N ASN A 303 -13.78 0.67 -2.19
CA ASN A 303 -14.93 1.49 -2.61
C ASN A 303 -16.02 0.70 -3.33
N TRP A 304 -15.68 -0.35 -4.11
CA TRP A 304 -16.68 -1.11 -4.87
C TRP A 304 -17.01 -2.47 -4.27
N PHE A 305 -16.05 -3.12 -3.61
CA PHE A 305 -16.22 -4.47 -3.09
C PHE A 305 -16.32 -4.52 -1.56
N HIS A 306 -16.06 -3.40 -0.87
CA HIS A 306 -16.14 -3.29 0.58
C HIS A 306 -15.26 -4.35 1.30
N ILE A 307 -14.10 -4.62 0.71
CA ILE A 307 -13.06 -5.52 1.23
C ILE A 307 -11.76 -4.74 1.45
N HIS A 308 -10.77 -5.38 2.06
CA HIS A 308 -9.43 -4.81 2.28
C HIS A 308 -9.42 -3.50 3.06
N PHE A 309 -10.41 -3.26 3.92
CA PHE A 309 -10.45 -2.01 4.66
C PHE A 309 -9.28 -1.89 5.65
N ASP A 310 -8.80 -3.02 6.19
CA ASP A 310 -7.61 -3.07 7.05
C ASP A 310 -6.37 -2.69 6.25
N GLU A 311 -6.09 -3.36 5.13
CA GLU A 311 -4.88 -3.08 4.33
C GLU A 311 -4.93 -1.68 3.70
N ALA A 312 -6.09 -1.26 3.19
CA ALA A 312 -6.26 0.05 2.55
C ALA A 312 -6.11 1.23 3.50
N PHE A 313 -6.48 1.10 4.78
CA PHE A 313 -6.31 2.21 5.74
C PHE A 313 -5.06 2.09 6.60
N SER A 314 -4.61 0.88 6.95
CA SER A 314 -3.36 0.67 7.68
C SER A 314 -2.14 1.10 6.85
N SER A 315 -2.13 0.82 5.54
CA SER A 315 -1.05 1.23 4.62
C SER A 315 -0.91 2.75 4.49
N LEU A 316 -1.99 3.51 4.74
CA LEU A 316 -1.95 4.97 4.77
C LEU A 316 -1.39 5.54 6.08
N ARG A 317 -1.29 4.71 7.14
CA ARG A 317 -0.74 5.03 8.46
C ARG A 317 -1.38 6.30 9.05
N ILE A 318 -2.71 6.35 9.01
CA ILE A 318 -3.48 7.53 9.42
C ILE A 318 -3.63 7.53 10.95
N ALA A 319 -2.78 8.28 11.64
CA ALA A 319 -2.86 8.47 13.08
C ALA A 319 -3.94 9.50 13.51
N ASN A 320 -4.49 10.25 12.56
CA ASN A 320 -5.51 11.26 12.76
C ASN A 320 -6.89 10.66 13.14
N TYR A 321 -7.86 11.52 13.45
CA TYR A 321 -9.23 11.15 13.81
C TYR A 321 -9.33 10.29 15.07
N LYS A 322 -8.80 10.79 16.19
CA LYS A 322 -8.91 10.15 17.51
C LYS A 322 -10.18 10.59 18.21
N ALA A 323 -10.80 9.69 18.94
CA ALA A 323 -12.02 9.97 19.69
C ALA A 323 -12.13 9.05 20.90
N PHE A 324 -12.87 9.50 21.90
CA PHE A 324 -13.29 8.69 23.05
C PHE A 324 -14.72 9.08 23.45
N THR A 325 -15.48 8.10 23.93
CA THR A 325 -16.85 8.31 24.40
C THR A 325 -16.86 8.40 25.92
N ARG A 326 -17.47 9.44 26.45
CA ARG A 326 -17.71 9.62 27.87
C ARG A 326 -19.18 9.39 28.19
N LEU A 327 -19.41 8.62 29.24
CA LEU A 327 -20.71 8.29 29.78
C LEU A 327 -20.86 9.01 31.12
N HIS A 328 -21.95 9.72 31.32
CA HIS A 328 -22.24 10.49 32.51
C HIS A 328 -23.66 10.18 33.00
N ILE A 329 -23.76 9.56 34.18
CA ILE A 329 -25.04 9.31 34.83
C ILE A 329 -25.48 10.62 35.50
N LYS A 330 -26.58 11.20 35.04
CA LYS A 330 -27.17 12.42 35.60
C LYS A 330 -27.83 12.12 36.93
N LYS A 331 -28.08 13.17 37.72
CA LYS A 331 -28.79 13.08 39.01
C LYS A 331 -30.19 12.47 38.89
N ASN A 332 -30.86 12.63 37.75
CA ASN A 332 -32.17 12.03 37.47
C ASN A 332 -32.09 10.54 37.06
N GLY A 333 -30.88 10.00 36.92
CA GLY A 333 -30.63 8.62 36.51
C GLY A 333 -30.50 8.41 34.99
N ASP A 334 -30.67 9.46 34.18
CA ASP A 334 -30.44 9.37 32.74
C ASP A 334 -28.95 9.23 32.44
N LEU A 335 -28.61 8.47 31.41
CA LEU A 335 -27.24 8.34 30.92
C LEU A 335 -27.00 9.33 29.79
N GLU A 336 -26.27 10.40 30.06
CA GLU A 336 -25.78 11.31 29.03
C GLU A 336 -24.48 10.78 28.43
N VAL A 337 -24.47 10.67 27.10
CA VAL A 337 -23.35 10.13 26.33
C VAL A 337 -22.84 11.23 25.40
N PHE A 338 -21.54 11.49 25.43
CA PHE A 338 -20.91 12.41 24.49
C PHE A 338 -19.58 11.85 23.99
N THR A 339 -19.35 11.98 22.70
CA THR A 339 -18.13 11.54 22.04
C THR A 339 -17.30 12.76 21.69
N LEU A 340 -16.09 12.79 22.24
CA LEU A 340 -15.10 13.84 22.04
C LEU A 340 -14.09 13.36 21.02
N ALA A 341 -13.76 14.19 20.03
CA ALA A 341 -12.86 13.82 18.96
C ALA A 341 -11.88 14.93 18.56
N VAL A 342 -10.76 14.53 17.97
CA VAL A 342 -9.67 15.37 17.49
C VAL A 342 -9.29 14.92 16.08
N ASP A 343 -9.46 15.82 15.11
CA ASP A 343 -9.26 15.53 13.69
C ASP A 343 -7.78 15.33 13.34
N LYS A 344 -6.89 16.14 13.91
CA LYS A 344 -5.44 16.07 13.68
C LYS A 344 -4.72 15.87 15.00
N VAL A 345 -3.95 14.79 15.10
CA VAL A 345 -3.12 14.53 16.28
C VAL A 345 -1.73 15.14 16.14
N PRO A 346 -1.16 15.69 17.22
CA PRO A 346 0.26 16.06 17.27
C PRO A 346 1.15 14.84 17.00
N LYS A 347 2.22 15.05 16.25
CA LYS A 347 3.27 14.03 16.03
C LYS A 347 4.41 14.17 17.03
N ASP A 348 4.69 15.42 17.39
CA ASP A 348 5.76 15.78 18.30
C ASP A 348 5.14 16.28 19.59
N TRP A 349 5.59 15.70 20.69
CA TRP A 349 5.11 15.99 22.03
C TRP A 349 6.25 16.54 22.86
N MET A 350 5.97 17.54 23.69
CA MET A 350 6.91 18.07 24.68
C MET A 350 6.30 18.05 26.07
N LEU A 351 7.16 18.02 27.08
CA LEU A 351 6.72 18.18 28.47
C LEU A 351 6.06 19.55 28.61
N ASP A 352 4.88 19.61 29.20
CA ASP A 352 4.21 20.88 29.47
C ASP A 352 4.93 21.59 30.63
N PRO A 353 5.55 22.78 30.40
CA PRO A 353 6.27 23.50 31.45
C PRO A 353 5.37 23.83 32.64
N ASP A 354 4.10 24.18 32.37
CA ASP A 354 3.14 24.54 33.41
C ASP A 354 2.77 23.34 34.30
N TRP A 355 2.69 22.15 33.71
CA TRP A 355 2.52 20.90 34.46
C TRP A 355 3.76 20.57 35.30
N ASP A 356 4.96 20.84 34.80
CA ASP A 356 6.18 20.46 35.51
C ASP A 356 6.49 21.40 36.68
N MET A 357 6.22 22.71 36.50
CA MET A 357 6.38 23.76 37.50
C MET A 357 5.30 23.70 38.60
N GLU A 358 4.13 23.12 38.34
CA GLU A 358 3.08 23.01 39.35
C GLU A 358 3.53 22.09 40.52
N PRO A 359 3.47 22.56 41.78
CA PRO A 359 3.84 21.76 42.94
C PRO A 359 3.03 20.46 43.04
N LYS A 360 3.72 19.32 43.09
CA LYS A 360 3.11 17.99 43.11
C LYS A 360 2.85 17.59 44.57
N GLN A 361 1.60 17.64 45.03
CA GLN A 361 1.25 17.12 46.35
C GLN A 361 1.17 15.59 46.36
N PRO A 362 1.57 14.92 47.46
CA PRO A 362 1.39 13.48 47.60
C PRO A 362 -0.06 13.09 47.38
N PHE A 363 -0.30 12.03 46.61
CA PHE A 363 -1.63 11.46 46.33
C PHE A 363 -2.60 12.36 45.54
N GLN A 364 -2.16 13.50 45.01
CA GLN A 364 -3.00 14.33 44.14
C GLN A 364 -3.16 13.69 42.75
N MET A 365 -4.41 13.46 42.35
CA MET A 365 -4.72 12.88 41.03
C MET A 365 -4.57 13.93 39.93
N SER A 366 -3.98 13.54 38.79
CA SER A 366 -3.68 14.48 37.70
C SER A 366 -4.87 15.29 37.21
N TYR A 367 -6.07 14.71 37.16
CA TYR A 367 -7.28 15.41 36.67
C TYR A 367 -7.78 16.52 37.62
N THR A 368 -7.29 16.58 38.86
CA THR A 368 -7.64 17.63 39.84
C THR A 368 -6.69 18.81 39.83
N ARG A 369 -5.60 18.71 39.04
CA ARG A 369 -4.55 19.73 38.94
C ARG A 369 -4.99 20.87 38.04
N LYS A 370 -4.36 22.04 38.19
CA LYS A 370 -4.61 23.19 37.31
C LYS A 370 -4.15 22.88 35.89
N PHE A 371 -3.03 22.18 35.76
CA PHE A 371 -2.53 21.67 34.50
C PHE A 371 -2.54 20.14 34.56
N PRO A 372 -3.62 19.48 34.09
CA PRO A 372 -3.79 18.05 34.27
C PRO A 372 -2.96 17.20 33.29
N SER A 373 -2.57 17.76 32.15
CA SER A 373 -1.81 17.04 31.11
C SER A 373 -0.31 17.19 31.31
N LYS A 374 0.41 16.06 31.39
CA LYS A 374 1.88 16.06 31.41
C LYS A 374 2.49 16.49 30.07
N TRP A 375 1.78 16.22 28.98
CA TRP A 375 2.27 16.41 27.63
C TRP A 375 1.41 17.44 26.91
N ARG A 376 2.08 18.29 26.13
CA ARG A 376 1.45 19.22 25.19
C ARG A 376 2.01 19.03 23.79
N ALA A 377 1.27 19.50 22.79
CA ALA A 377 1.76 19.50 21.42
C ALA A 377 3.02 20.37 21.31
N ALA A 378 4.11 19.82 20.77
CA ALA A 378 5.34 20.60 20.56
C ALA A 378 5.19 21.58 19.39
N SER A 379 4.36 21.22 18.42
CA SER A 379 4.01 22.07 17.28
C SER A 379 2.55 21.85 16.88
N GLY A 380 1.93 22.89 16.32
CA GLY A 380 0.53 22.85 15.89
C GLY A 380 -0.48 23.09 17.02
N LEU A 381 -1.73 22.71 16.77
CA LEU A 381 -2.84 22.92 17.71
C LEU A 381 -2.82 21.85 18.80
N ASP A 382 -2.80 22.29 20.06
CA ASP A 382 -2.89 21.37 21.19
C ASP A 382 -4.25 20.63 21.19
N PRO A 383 -4.28 19.30 21.43
CA PRO A 383 -5.51 18.52 21.49
C PRO A 383 -6.56 19.09 22.44
N ILE A 384 -6.15 19.72 23.54
CA ILE A 384 -7.07 20.35 24.50
C ILE A 384 -7.89 21.47 23.83
N ASN A 385 -7.29 22.17 22.87
CA ASN A 385 -7.94 23.25 22.13
C ASN A 385 -8.59 22.78 20.82
N ALA A 386 -8.18 21.61 20.31
CA ALA A 386 -8.70 21.02 19.07
C ALA A 386 -9.94 20.13 19.28
N VAL A 387 -10.15 19.66 20.51
CA VAL A 387 -11.19 18.67 20.82
C VAL A 387 -12.59 19.26 20.63
N ARG A 388 -13.47 18.49 19.99
CA ARG A 388 -14.87 18.85 19.78
C ARG A 388 -15.80 17.68 20.06
N ILE A 389 -17.05 17.99 20.43
CA ILE A 389 -18.09 16.98 20.58
C ILE A 389 -18.60 16.63 19.17
N VAL A 390 -18.46 15.37 18.76
CA VAL A 390 -18.95 14.86 17.45
C VAL A 390 -20.30 14.17 17.55
N ASP A 391 -20.72 13.82 18.76
CA ASP A 391 -22.03 13.25 19.02
C ASP A 391 -22.41 13.45 20.49
N ARG A 392 -23.68 13.71 20.75
CA ARG A 392 -24.24 13.86 22.09
C ARG A 392 -25.68 13.37 22.09
N PHE A 393 -26.00 12.47 23.01
CA PHE A 393 -27.36 11.98 23.19
C PHE A 393 -27.59 11.56 24.64
N VAL A 394 -28.86 11.37 25.00
CA VAL A 394 -29.27 10.97 26.35
C VAL A 394 -30.07 9.68 26.23
N ILE A 395 -29.72 8.69 27.05
CA ILE A 395 -30.49 7.47 27.22
C ILE A 395 -31.29 7.64 28.52
N PRO A 396 -32.62 7.70 28.45
CA PRO A 396 -33.45 7.89 29.63
C PRO A 396 -33.36 6.66 30.54
N ARG A 397 -33.50 6.89 31.85
CA ARG A 397 -33.63 5.80 32.82
C ARG A 397 -34.87 4.96 32.49
N THR A 398 -34.74 3.63 32.49
CA THR A 398 -35.90 2.74 32.37
C THR A 398 -36.86 2.99 33.54
N PRO A 399 -38.17 3.24 33.29
CA PRO A 399 -39.14 3.40 34.37
C PRO A 399 -39.18 2.13 35.22
N SER A 400 -39.15 2.28 36.55
CA SER A 400 -39.51 1.18 37.44
C SER A 400 -40.97 0.83 37.20
N SER A 401 -41.27 -0.40 36.77
CA SER A 401 -42.63 -0.92 36.83
C SER A 401 -43.15 -0.76 38.26
N PRO A 402 -44.41 -0.34 38.47
CA PRO A 402 -44.97 -0.26 39.81
C PRO A 402 -44.92 -1.66 40.43
N THR A 403 -44.22 -1.79 41.55
CA THR A 403 -44.29 -2.97 42.41
C THR A 403 -45.73 -3.07 42.91
N THR A 404 -46.55 -3.93 42.29
CA THR A 404 -47.84 -4.29 42.86
C THR A 404 -47.57 -4.98 44.20
N PRO A 405 -48.05 -4.47 45.35
CA PRO A 405 -47.85 -5.13 46.62
C PRO A 405 -48.68 -6.42 46.66
N GLY A 406 -48.01 -7.56 46.82
CA GLY A 406 -48.58 -8.76 47.44
C GLY A 406 -49.85 -9.35 46.82
N GLY A 407 -49.75 -9.90 45.60
CA GLY A 407 -50.61 -11.00 45.19
C GLY A 407 -49.86 -12.31 45.39
N SER A 408 -50.24 -13.09 46.40
CA SER A 408 -49.70 -14.44 46.63
C SER A 408 -49.97 -15.32 45.40
N VAL A 409 -48.95 -15.59 44.59
CA VAL A 409 -49.01 -16.59 43.52
C VAL A 409 -48.23 -17.81 43.98
N SER A 410 -49.00 -18.84 44.34
CA SER A 410 -48.59 -20.22 44.56
C SER A 410 -47.74 -20.73 43.40
N SER A 411 -46.62 -21.38 43.73
CA SER A 411 -45.74 -22.08 42.81
C SER A 411 -46.45 -23.32 42.21
N PRO A 412 -46.41 -23.53 40.87
CA PRO A 412 -46.54 -24.86 40.31
C PRO A 412 -45.19 -25.33 39.76
N THR A 413 -44.70 -26.39 40.39
CA THR A 413 -43.90 -27.51 39.86
C THR A 413 -43.57 -27.50 38.36
N THR A 414 -42.27 -27.53 38.07
CA THR A 414 -41.66 -27.87 36.78
C THR A 414 -41.69 -29.39 36.54
N PRO A 415 -42.04 -29.88 35.34
CA PRO A 415 -41.53 -31.15 34.84
C PRO A 415 -40.28 -30.89 33.99
N GLY A 416 -39.23 -31.68 34.24
CA GLY A 416 -37.95 -31.61 33.54
C GLY A 416 -38.07 -31.84 32.04
N GLY A 417 -37.43 -30.96 31.28
CA GLY A 417 -37.16 -31.12 29.85
C GLY A 417 -35.73 -30.67 29.58
N SER A 418 -34.88 -31.62 29.23
CA SER A 418 -33.49 -31.41 28.79
C SER A 418 -33.45 -30.51 27.56
N VAL A 419 -32.86 -29.32 27.67
CA VAL A 419 -32.51 -28.48 26.52
C VAL A 419 -31.01 -28.58 26.28
N SER A 420 -30.69 -29.29 25.20
CA SER A 420 -29.40 -29.34 24.54
C SER A 420 -28.90 -27.92 24.18
N SER A 421 -27.64 -27.66 24.50
CA SER A 421 -26.89 -26.46 24.11
C SER A 421 -26.90 -26.25 22.59
N PRO A 422 -27.33 -25.08 22.07
CA PRO A 422 -27.00 -24.69 20.70
C PRO A 422 -25.67 -23.94 20.71
N THR A 423 -24.71 -24.56 20.04
CA THR A 423 -23.49 -24.00 19.45
C THR A 423 -23.58 -22.52 19.07
N THR A 424 -22.60 -21.76 19.52
CA THR A 424 -22.31 -20.38 19.15
C THR A 424 -22.01 -20.28 17.64
N PRO A 425 -22.71 -19.44 16.86
CA PRO A 425 -22.21 -19.02 15.55
C PRO A 425 -21.27 -17.83 15.75
N GLY A 426 -19.97 -18.12 15.81
CA GLY A 426 -18.94 -17.10 15.61
C GLY A 426 -18.97 -16.61 14.16
N GLY A 427 -18.98 -15.30 13.95
CA GLY A 427 -18.84 -14.73 12.62
C GLY A 427 -19.71 -13.51 12.33
N PHE A 428 -19.73 -12.51 13.20
CA PHE A 428 -20.10 -11.15 12.80
C PHE A 428 -19.10 -10.20 13.43
N MET A 429 -18.35 -9.50 12.58
CA MET A 429 -17.09 -8.77 12.86
C MET A 429 -15.82 -9.64 12.88
N ARG A 430 -15.50 -10.22 11.73
CA ARG A 430 -14.15 -10.17 11.16
C ARG A 430 -14.29 -9.85 9.67
#